data_AF-A0A969RTI7-F1
#
_entry.id   AF-A0A969RTI7-F1
#
_cell.length_a   1.000
_cell.length_b   1.000
_cell.length_c   1.000
_cell.angle_alpha   90.00
_cell.angle_beta   90.00
_cell.angle_gamma   90.00
#
_symmetry.space_group_name_H-M   'P 1'
#
loop_
_entity.id
_entity.type
_entity.pdbx_description
1 polymer ?
#
loop_
_entity_poly.entity_id
_entity_poly.type
_entity_poly.pdbx_seq_one_letter_code
_entity_poly.pdbx_strand_id
1 'polypeptide(L)'
;MSQDASTRLELLVPWDLPIEQPLNAVDRVRVGRALQQLLQALQQPTLQTALEQVEQAIAELGRVETELAQVHFTKTPLKQPQIEDFDDYFEAVHVQSADPAGCIVRSILVAYQRLLELWQEDDRDDLIERKFDPTQMEQQKQGLMSYAYLLARVFDLNL
;
A
#
# COMPACT_ATOMS: atom_id res chain seq x y z
N MET A 1 -0.57 -25.46 12.38
CA MET A 1 0.47 -24.57 12.95
C MET A 1 0.20 -23.20 12.36
N SER A 2 -0.38 -22.32 13.15
CA SER A 2 -0.75 -20.97 12.73
C SER A 2 0.53 -20.20 12.40
N GLN A 3 0.67 -19.78 11.14
CA GLN A 3 1.63 -18.75 10.78
C GLN A 3 1.09 -17.45 11.35
N ASP A 4 1.49 -17.10 12.57
CA ASP A 4 1.56 -15.69 12.95
C ASP A 4 2.66 -15.08 12.07
N ALA A 5 2.27 -14.63 10.88
CA ALA A 5 3.08 -13.75 10.09
C ALA A 5 3.18 -12.44 10.88
N SER A 6 4.27 -12.26 11.63
CA SER A 6 4.62 -11.02 12.28
C SER A 6 4.38 -9.88 11.30
N THR A 7 3.41 -9.02 11.61
CA THR A 7 2.85 -7.96 10.73
C THR A 7 3.82 -6.79 10.58
N ARG A 8 5.09 -7.08 10.27
CA ARG A 8 6.11 -6.06 10.05
C ARG A 8 5.81 -5.32 8.75
N LEU A 9 6.12 -4.02 8.75
CA LEU A 9 5.92 -3.17 7.58
C LEU A 9 6.95 -3.54 6.50
N GLU A 10 6.48 -4.07 5.38
CA GLU A 10 7.33 -4.34 4.22
C GLU A 10 7.62 -3.04 3.45
N LEU A 11 8.88 -2.59 3.51
CA LEU A 11 9.36 -1.41 2.80
C LEU A 11 10.21 -1.82 1.61
N LEU A 12 9.80 -1.43 0.41
CA LEU A 12 10.70 -1.54 -0.74
C LEU A 12 11.95 -0.70 -0.50
N VAL A 13 13.10 -1.27 -0.84
CA VAL A 13 14.39 -0.58 -0.71
C VAL A 13 14.37 0.74 -1.50
N PRO A 14 14.55 1.91 -0.84
CA PRO A 14 14.24 3.20 -1.45
C PRO A 14 15.20 3.62 -2.55
N TRP A 15 16.43 3.10 -2.57
CA TRP A 15 17.44 3.48 -3.58
C TRP A 15 17.19 2.89 -4.97
N ASP A 16 16.27 1.93 -5.06
CA ASP A 16 15.87 1.25 -6.28
C ASP A 16 14.42 1.56 -6.66
N LEU A 17 13.78 2.50 -5.92
CA LEU A 17 12.47 3.00 -6.30
C LEU A 17 12.59 3.83 -7.59
N PRO A 18 11.86 3.46 -8.64
CA PRO A 18 11.98 4.13 -9.92
C PRO A 18 11.34 5.51 -9.88
N ILE A 19 12.05 6.50 -10.42
CA ILE A 19 11.50 7.84 -10.70
C ILE A 19 10.55 7.76 -11.91
N GLU A 20 10.85 6.86 -12.85
CA GLU A 20 10.02 6.45 -13.98
C GLU A 20 10.15 4.93 -14.14
N GLN A 21 9.03 4.22 -14.28
CA GLN A 21 9.02 2.77 -14.51
C GLN A 21 8.04 2.45 -15.65
N PRO A 22 8.47 2.60 -16.92
CA PRO A 22 7.63 2.20 -18.03
C PRO A 22 7.35 0.70 -17.92
N LEU A 23 6.07 0.37 -17.77
CA LEU A 23 5.61 -1.00 -17.63
C LEU A 23 5.52 -1.67 -19.00
N ASN A 24 5.75 -2.98 -19.05
CA ASN A 24 5.43 -3.75 -20.24
C ASN A 24 3.90 -3.79 -20.47
N ALA A 25 3.45 -4.22 -21.65
CA ALA A 25 2.02 -4.20 -21.99
C ALA A 25 1.12 -4.98 -21.01
N VAL A 26 1.62 -6.10 -20.48
CA VAL A 26 0.87 -6.94 -19.53
C VAL A 26 0.74 -6.21 -18.19
N ASP A 27 1.84 -5.65 -17.69
CA ASP A 27 1.88 -4.94 -16.42
C ASP A 27 1.10 -3.63 -16.47
N ARG A 28 1.10 -2.91 -17.60
CA ARG A 28 0.25 -1.72 -17.78
C ARG A 28 -1.22 -2.02 -17.58
N VAL A 29 -1.71 -3.11 -18.17
CA VAL A 29 -3.12 -3.52 -18.03
C VAL A 29 -3.40 -3.96 -16.59
N ARG A 30 -2.53 -4.79 -16.02
CA ARG A 30 -2.68 -5.34 -14.67
C ARG A 30 -2.65 -4.26 -13.59
N VAL A 31 -1.59 -3.45 -13.56
CA VAL A 31 -1.42 -2.35 -12.61
C VAL A 31 -2.44 -1.23 -12.85
N GLY A 32 -2.70 -0.88 -14.11
CA GLY A 32 -3.69 0.14 -14.46
C GLY A 32 -5.09 -0.23 -13.98
N ARG A 33 -5.51 -1.50 -14.18
CA ARG A 33 -6.79 -1.97 -13.66
C ARG A 33 -6.86 -1.88 -12.13
N ALA A 34 -5.82 -2.32 -11.43
CA ALA A 34 -5.79 -2.30 -9.97
C ALA A 34 -5.87 -0.87 -9.41
N LEU A 35 -5.14 0.08 -10.01
CA LEU A 35 -5.22 1.50 -9.64
C LEU A 35 -6.60 2.11 -9.95
N GLN A 36 -7.21 1.76 -11.08
CA GLN A 36 -8.55 2.22 -11.43
C GLN A 36 -9.60 1.70 -10.46
N GLN A 37 -9.50 0.43 -10.04
CA GLN A 37 -10.36 -0.15 -9.01
C GLN A 37 -10.16 0.52 -7.65
N LEU A 38 -8.93 0.85 -7.26
CA LEU A 38 -8.67 1.63 -6.06
C LEU A 38 -9.35 3.00 -6.12
N LEU A 39 -9.24 3.73 -7.23
CA LEU A 39 -9.89 5.02 -7.42
C LEU A 39 -11.42 4.91 -7.32
N GLN A 40 -12.01 3.84 -7.86
CA GLN A 40 -13.43 3.54 -7.73
C GLN A 40 -13.83 3.21 -6.29
N ALA A 41 -13.00 2.45 -5.57
CA ALA A 41 -13.23 2.08 -4.18
C ALA A 41 -13.19 3.29 -3.23
N LEU A 42 -12.31 4.26 -3.51
CA LEU A 42 -12.20 5.51 -2.75
C LEU A 42 -13.47 6.37 -2.85
N GLN A 43 -14.21 6.22 -3.95
CA GLN A 43 -15.46 6.95 -4.22
C GLN A 43 -16.73 6.22 -3.75
N GLN A 44 -16.60 5.00 -3.20
CA GLN A 44 -17.78 4.25 -2.76
C GLN A 44 -18.45 4.91 -1.55
N PRO A 45 -19.80 4.91 -1.51
CA PRO A 45 -20.56 5.56 -0.44
C PRO A 45 -20.54 4.77 0.87
N THR A 46 -20.28 3.47 0.82
CA THR A 46 -20.26 2.60 2.01
C THR A 46 -18.87 1.96 2.17
N LEU A 47 -18.45 1.80 3.43
CA LEU A 47 -17.18 1.12 3.75
C LEU A 47 -17.18 -0.33 3.26
N GLN A 48 -18.32 -1.02 3.35
CA GLN A 48 -18.44 -2.41 2.91
C GLN A 48 -18.22 -2.58 1.40
N THR A 49 -18.86 -1.74 0.59
CA THR A 49 -18.67 -1.80 -0.87
C THR A 49 -17.27 -1.37 -1.28
N ALA A 50 -16.68 -0.40 -0.57
CA ALA A 50 -15.27 -0.03 -0.78
C ALA A 50 -14.34 -1.23 -0.48
N LEU A 51 -14.59 -1.95 0.62
CA LEU A 51 -13.78 -3.09 1.05
C LEU A 51 -13.82 -4.23 0.03
N GLU A 52 -15.02 -4.61 -0.42
CA GLU A 52 -15.22 -5.65 -1.43
C GLU A 52 -14.48 -5.31 -2.75
N GLN A 53 -14.51 -4.04 -3.17
CA GLN A 53 -13.79 -3.60 -4.37
C GLN A 53 -12.27 -3.67 -4.21
N VAL A 54 -11.74 -3.29 -3.03
CA VAL A 54 -10.30 -3.36 -2.75
C VAL A 54 -9.83 -4.81 -2.68
N GLU A 55 -10.58 -5.69 -2.03
CA GLU A 55 -10.28 -7.12 -1.96
C GLU A 55 -10.23 -7.75 -3.36
N GLN A 56 -11.20 -7.40 -4.21
CA GLN A 56 -11.21 -7.83 -5.60
C GLN A 56 -9.99 -7.31 -6.37
N ALA A 57 -9.62 -6.03 -6.17
CA ALA A 57 -8.44 -5.45 -6.80
C ALA A 57 -7.14 -6.14 -6.36
N ILE A 58 -7.01 -6.49 -5.07
CA ILE A 58 -5.88 -7.25 -4.54
C ILE A 58 -5.81 -8.65 -5.17
N ALA A 59 -6.96 -9.33 -5.27
CA ALA A 59 -7.03 -10.66 -5.88
C ALA A 59 -6.66 -10.64 -7.37
N GLU A 60 -7.16 -9.65 -8.11
CA GLU A 60 -6.89 -9.49 -9.55
C GLU A 60 -5.47 -9.03 -9.88
N LEU A 61 -4.85 -8.21 -9.01
CA LEU A 61 -3.44 -7.84 -9.12
C LEU A 61 -2.52 -9.08 -9.08
N GLY A 62 -2.98 -10.12 -8.39
CA GLY A 62 -2.30 -11.41 -8.28
C GLY A 62 -1.24 -11.43 -7.19
N ARG A 63 -0.51 -12.55 -7.12
CA ARG A 63 0.56 -12.71 -6.15
C ARG A 63 1.76 -11.85 -6.54
N VAL A 64 2.14 -10.94 -5.66
CA VAL A 64 3.40 -10.22 -5.73
C VAL A 64 4.34 -10.84 -4.72
N GLU A 65 5.45 -11.39 -5.19
CA GLU A 65 6.46 -11.99 -4.34
C GLU A 65 7.46 -10.93 -3.88
N THR A 66 7.69 -10.90 -2.58
CA THR A 66 8.69 -10.07 -1.91
C THR A 66 9.70 -10.98 -1.23
N GLU A 67 10.96 -10.60 -1.27
CA GLU A 67 12.05 -11.25 -0.55
C GLU A 67 12.69 -10.24 0.40
N LEU A 68 13.16 -10.69 1.56
CA LEU A 68 13.91 -9.81 2.46
C LEU A 68 15.16 -9.28 1.76
N ALA A 69 15.28 -7.95 1.71
CA ALA A 69 16.45 -7.29 1.20
C ALA A 69 17.55 -7.29 2.26
N GLN A 70 18.74 -7.71 1.88
CA GLN A 70 19.92 -7.53 2.73
C GLN A 70 20.43 -6.09 2.58
N VAL A 71 19.94 -5.19 3.44
CA VAL A 71 20.41 -3.80 3.47
C VAL A 71 21.70 -3.73 4.28
N HIS A 72 22.83 -3.96 3.60
CA HIS A 72 24.18 -3.79 4.18
C HIS A 72 24.73 -2.38 3.99
N PHE A 73 24.07 -1.58 3.14
CA PHE A 73 24.50 -0.24 2.79
C PHE A 73 23.30 0.60 2.37
N THR A 74 23.28 1.85 2.83
CA THR A 74 22.32 2.85 2.38
C THR A 74 23.05 3.85 1.50
N LYS A 75 22.39 4.48 0.53
CA LYS A 75 22.99 5.63 -0.21
C LYS A 75 23.06 6.90 0.66
N THR A 76 23.17 6.74 1.97
CA THR A 76 23.13 7.79 3.00
C THR A 76 24.34 7.62 3.93
N PRO A 77 24.71 8.64 4.73
CA PRO A 77 25.80 8.51 5.71
C PRO A 77 25.41 7.68 6.95
N LEU A 78 24.22 7.09 7.00
CA LEU A 78 23.76 6.26 8.13
C LEU A 78 24.61 4.99 8.24
N LYS A 79 25.00 4.67 9.47
CA LYS A 79 25.69 3.43 9.82
C LYS A 79 24.67 2.32 10.06
N GLN A 80 25.09 1.07 9.85
CA GLN A 80 24.26 -0.12 10.07
C GLN A 80 23.45 -0.10 11.38
N PRO A 81 24.03 0.21 12.56
CA PRO A 81 23.26 0.22 13.81
C PRO A 81 22.13 1.26 13.84
N GLN A 82 22.27 2.37 13.11
CA GLN A 82 21.22 3.41 13.06
C GLN A 82 20.05 2.99 12.16
N ILE A 83 20.33 2.14 11.18
CA ILE A 83 19.33 1.56 10.28
C ILE A 83 18.58 0.46 11.03
N GLU A 84 19.31 -0.40 11.75
CA GLU A 84 18.73 -1.43 12.62
C GLU A 84 17.87 -0.82 13.73
N ASP A 85 18.34 0.22 14.42
CA ASP A 85 17.54 0.95 15.43
C ASP A 85 16.24 1.51 14.85
N PHE A 86 16.26 2.02 13.60
CA PHE A 86 15.08 2.52 12.91
C PHE A 86 14.11 1.39 12.55
N ASP A 87 14.62 0.32 11.93
CA ASP A 87 13.83 -0.83 11.49
C ASP A 87 13.18 -1.53 12.70
N ASP A 88 13.90 -1.66 13.81
CA ASP A 88 13.36 -2.21 15.06
C ASP A 88 12.32 -1.29 15.69
N TYR A 89 12.54 0.02 15.70
CA TYR A 89 11.59 0.98 16.27
C TYR A 89 10.26 1.03 15.49
N PHE A 90 10.33 0.98 14.15
CA PHE A 90 9.16 1.03 13.28
C PHE A 90 8.61 -0.36 12.90
N GLU A 91 9.19 -1.43 13.44
CA GLU A 91 8.90 -2.82 13.07
C GLU A 91 8.90 -3.02 11.54
N ALA A 92 9.84 -2.37 10.85
CA ALA A 92 9.96 -2.41 9.41
C ALA A 92 10.90 -3.52 8.97
N VAL A 93 10.63 -4.08 7.80
CA VAL A 93 11.56 -4.95 7.09
C VAL A 93 11.72 -4.44 5.66
N HIS A 94 12.96 -4.33 5.24
CA HIS A 94 13.26 -3.98 3.87
C HIS A 94 13.08 -5.20 2.97
N VAL A 95 12.36 -5.02 1.87
CA VAL A 95 12.08 -6.07 0.89
C VAL A 95 12.47 -5.64 -0.52
N GLN A 96 12.74 -6.63 -1.36
CA GLN A 96 12.92 -6.50 -2.80
C GLN A 96 11.86 -7.33 -3.52
N SER A 97 11.46 -6.89 -4.72
CA SER A 97 10.52 -7.63 -5.55
C SER A 97 10.98 -7.63 -7.00
N ALA A 98 10.79 -8.76 -7.69
CA ALA A 98 10.92 -8.83 -9.14
C ALA A 98 9.81 -8.04 -9.86
N ASP A 99 8.74 -7.68 -9.14
CA ASP A 99 7.63 -6.85 -9.60
C ASP A 99 7.44 -5.63 -8.68
N PRO A 100 8.34 -4.62 -8.76
CA PRO A 100 8.26 -3.44 -7.90
C PRO A 100 6.94 -2.67 -8.07
N ALA A 101 6.42 -2.59 -9.29
CA ALA A 101 5.18 -1.87 -9.58
C ALA A 101 3.98 -2.56 -8.93
N GLY A 102 3.85 -3.88 -9.11
CA GLY A 102 2.85 -4.67 -8.41
C GLY A 102 2.99 -4.56 -6.90
N CYS A 103 4.22 -4.54 -6.37
CA CYS A 103 4.46 -4.41 -4.93
C CYS A 103 3.95 -3.07 -4.39
N ILE A 104 4.29 -1.94 -5.04
CA ILE A 104 3.84 -0.61 -4.64
C ILE A 104 2.31 -0.52 -4.67
N VAL A 105 1.70 -1.02 -5.75
CA VAL A 105 0.24 -0.98 -5.95
C VAL A 105 -0.48 -1.88 -4.94
N ARG A 106 0.09 -3.05 -4.62
CA ARG A 106 -0.43 -3.92 -3.57
C ARG A 106 -0.35 -3.25 -2.20
N SER A 107 0.76 -2.58 -1.88
CA SER A 107 0.92 -1.90 -0.59
C SER A 107 -0.12 -0.80 -0.37
N ILE A 108 -0.44 0.02 -1.38
CA ILE A 108 -1.49 1.04 -1.26
C ILE A 108 -2.89 0.41 -1.14
N LEU A 109 -3.17 -0.67 -1.87
CA LEU A 109 -4.44 -1.40 -1.75
C LEU A 109 -4.62 -1.99 -0.35
N VAL A 110 -3.59 -2.66 0.18
CA VAL A 110 -3.60 -3.23 1.53
C VAL A 110 -3.71 -2.13 2.58
N ALA A 111 -3.01 -1.00 2.42
CA ALA A 111 -3.13 0.13 3.34
C ALA A 111 -4.57 0.66 3.39
N TYR A 112 -5.22 0.82 2.24
CA TYR A 112 -6.62 1.25 2.21
C TYR A 112 -7.58 0.18 2.77
N GLN A 113 -7.33 -1.11 2.50
CA GLN A 113 -8.08 -2.22 3.12
C GLN A 113 -8.04 -2.13 4.65
N ARG A 114 -6.84 -1.96 5.24
CA ARG A 114 -6.67 -1.84 6.69
C ARG A 114 -7.35 -0.60 7.26
N LEU A 115 -7.32 0.52 6.54
CA LEU A 115 -8.06 1.72 6.94
C LEU A 115 -9.58 1.47 6.95
N LEU A 116 -10.11 0.80 5.93
CA LEU A 116 -11.54 0.44 5.86
C LEU A 116 -11.95 -0.49 7.01
N GLU A 117 -11.14 -1.51 7.31
CA GLU A 117 -11.37 -2.42 8.46
C GLU A 117 -11.38 -1.64 9.79
N LEU A 118 -10.42 -0.73 9.98
CA LEU A 118 -10.33 0.10 11.16
C LEU A 118 -11.55 1.03 11.31
N TRP A 119 -11.98 1.67 10.22
CA TRP A 119 -13.17 2.52 10.22
C TRP A 119 -14.47 1.73 10.45
N GLN A 120 -14.54 0.48 9.98
CA GLN A 120 -15.68 -0.41 10.24
C GLN A 120 -15.73 -0.91 11.69
N GLU A 121 -14.58 -1.20 12.30
CA GLU A 121 -14.49 -1.60 13.71
C GLU A 121 -15.04 -0.53 14.66
N ASP A 122 -14.72 0.72 14.36
CA ASP A 122 -15.16 1.87 15.13
C ASP A 122 -16.68 2.15 15.03
N ASP A 123 -17.31 1.81 13.90
CA ASP A 123 -18.77 1.92 13.75
C ASP A 123 -19.55 0.84 14.52
N ARG A 124 -18.88 -0.17 15.10
CA ARG A 124 -19.51 -1.27 15.87
C ARG A 124 -19.56 -1.05 17.38
N ASP A 125 -18.76 -0.14 17.93
CA ASP A 125 -18.77 0.17 19.36
C ASP A 125 -19.76 1.32 19.65
N ASP A 126 -20.80 1.05 20.44
CA ASP A 126 -21.82 2.03 20.88
C ASP A 126 -21.26 3.16 21.78
N LEU A 127 -19.93 3.21 21.96
CA LEU A 127 -19.23 4.26 22.68
C LEU A 127 -19.00 5.45 21.75
N ILE A 128 -19.90 6.42 21.84
CA ILE A 128 -19.97 7.71 21.12
C ILE A 128 -18.62 8.46 21.01
N GLU A 129 -17.64 8.15 21.87
CA GLU A 129 -16.36 8.86 21.98
C GLU A 129 -15.26 8.40 21.01
N ARG A 130 -15.46 7.33 20.22
CA ARG A 130 -14.40 6.80 19.33
C ARG A 130 -14.57 7.05 17.83
N LYS A 131 -15.69 7.64 17.40
CA LYS A 131 -15.96 7.84 15.97
C LYS A 131 -14.88 8.63 15.24
N PHE A 132 -14.30 8.04 14.20
CA PHE A 132 -13.41 8.76 13.27
C PHE A 132 -14.12 10.00 12.71
N ASP A 133 -13.42 11.13 12.72
CA ASP A 133 -13.92 12.38 12.13
C ASP A 133 -14.10 12.17 10.61
N PRO A 134 -15.34 12.32 10.07
CA PRO A 134 -15.61 12.16 8.64
C PRO A 134 -14.74 13.08 7.77
N THR A 135 -14.37 14.24 8.29
CA THR A 135 -13.49 15.19 7.59
C THR A 135 -12.09 14.61 7.42
N GLN A 136 -11.55 13.95 8.46
CA GLN A 136 -10.24 13.32 8.41
C GLN A 136 -10.25 12.07 7.53
N MET A 137 -11.32 11.28 7.57
CA MET A 137 -11.51 10.14 6.68
C MET A 137 -11.48 10.57 5.21
N GLU A 138 -12.20 11.65 4.88
CA GLU A 138 -12.20 12.20 3.52
C GLU A 138 -10.82 12.74 3.12
N GLN A 139 -10.12 13.43 4.01
CA GLN A 139 -8.75 13.88 3.75
C GLN A 139 -7.79 12.71 3.47
N GLN A 140 -7.91 11.61 4.21
CA GLN A 140 -7.12 10.39 3.96
C GLN A 140 -7.45 9.78 2.60
N LYS A 141 -8.74 9.72 2.21
CA LYS A 141 -9.15 9.29 0.87
C LYS A 141 -8.54 10.16 -0.23
N GLN A 142 -8.57 11.49 -0.07
CA GLN A 142 -7.97 12.42 -1.03
C GLN A 142 -6.44 12.24 -1.13
N GLY A 143 -5.77 11.96 -0.02
CA GLY A 143 -4.35 11.61 0.01
C GLY A 143 -4.05 10.34 -0.80
N LEU A 144 -4.84 9.29 -0.60
CA LEU A 144 -4.72 8.03 -1.33
C LEU A 144 -5.04 8.21 -2.84
N MET A 145 -6.05 9.00 -3.19
CA MET A 145 -6.36 9.35 -4.58
C MET A 145 -5.18 10.07 -5.25
N SER A 146 -4.62 11.07 -4.57
CA SER A 146 -3.46 11.82 -5.06
C SER A 146 -2.26 10.91 -5.28
N TYR A 147 -2.04 9.96 -4.36
CA TYR A 147 -0.97 8.97 -4.49
C TYR A 147 -1.21 7.99 -5.64
N ALA A 148 -2.45 7.53 -5.87
CA ALA A 148 -2.80 6.69 -7.01
C ALA A 148 -2.53 7.40 -8.36
N TYR A 149 -2.85 8.69 -8.49
CA TYR A 149 -2.53 9.47 -9.69
C TYR A 149 -1.02 9.71 -9.86
N LEU A 150 -0.28 9.87 -8.75
CA LEU A 150 1.19 9.93 -8.81
C LEU A 150 1.76 8.63 -9.38
N LEU A 151 1.29 7.48 -8.90
CA LEU A 151 1.70 6.17 -9.42
C LEU A 151 1.34 6.01 -10.90
N ALA A 152 0.14 6.42 -11.30
CA ALA A 152 -0.27 6.40 -12.70
C ALA A 152 0.72 7.18 -13.59
N ARG A 153 1.15 8.36 -13.13
CA ARG A 153 2.16 9.16 -13.84
C ARG A 153 3.53 8.47 -13.89
N VAL A 154 3.99 7.91 -12.77
CA VAL A 154 5.29 7.20 -12.69
C VAL A 154 5.32 5.96 -13.61
N PHE A 155 4.18 5.30 -13.77
CA PHE A 155 4.02 4.10 -14.61
C PHE A 155 3.59 4.38 -16.06
N ASP A 156 3.49 5.66 -16.47
CA ASP A 156 2.97 6.09 -17.77
C ASP A 156 1.59 5.46 -18.09
N LEU A 157 0.64 5.60 -17.15
CA LEU A 157 -0.73 5.13 -17.27
C LEU A 157 -1.68 6.31 -17.46
N ASN A 158 -2.70 6.12 -18.30
CA ASN A 158 -3.76 7.09 -18.49
C ASN A 158 -4.99 6.62 -17.70
N LEU A 159 -5.23 7.24 -16.54
CA LEU A 159 -6.31 6.94 -15.58
C LEU A 159 -7.23 8.15 -15.38
#